data_AF-A0A8T2SCC8-F1
#
_entry.id   AF-A0A8T2SCC8-F1
#
_cell.length_a   1.000
_cell.length_b   1.000
_cell.length_c   1.000
_cell.angle_alpha   90.00
_cell.angle_beta   90.00
_cell.angle_gamma   90.00
#
_symmetry.space_group_name_H-M   'P 1'
#
loop_
_entity.id
_entity.type
_entity.pdbx_description
1 polymer ?
#
loop_
_entity_poly.entity_id
_entity_poly.type
_entity_poly.pdbx_seq_one_letter_code
_entity_poly.pdbx_strand_id
1 'polypeptide(L)'
;MNVRSGKDGYDKTITPSSALKQTVKEAIYVIKIPTFRAIVLQGVAGSFPWAALTFASMWLELIGFSHNVTAAIVGIFSVSSAIGGLLGGRLGDLAARAFPNAGRVMLAQFSSGIGIPFGAIVLLVLPYKSSTISGVEHGVILFLTGLLMSWCATGTNKPIFAEIVPEKMRTSIYALDRSFESLLASFAPTVVGLLAQHVFGYVSSSQNGQTPDVRNAKALGKALFVAYGIPFVACCLLYSILYWTYPRDRARVQPMYEQHQGTIHGTTEDSLKPGYCGIVEVNAKQEEATQAIPLTEIQGEVTDTLESGSSKETAINVIPTK
;
A
#
# COMPACT_ATOMS: atom_id res chain seq x y z
N MET A 1 51.07 0.46 -36.13
CA MET A 1 49.93 -0.46 -36.00
C MET A 1 50.22 -1.46 -34.90
N ASN A 2 49.58 -1.33 -33.74
CA ASN A 2 49.33 -2.45 -32.84
C ASN A 2 48.27 -2.00 -31.81
N VAL A 3 47.02 -2.36 -32.08
CA VAL A 3 45.89 -2.13 -31.18
C VAL A 3 45.91 -3.27 -30.15
N ARG A 4 46.27 -2.95 -28.90
CA ARG A 4 46.09 -3.85 -27.75
C ARG A 4 44.59 -3.92 -27.46
N SER A 5 44.00 -5.08 -27.76
CA SER A 5 42.62 -5.44 -27.40
C SER A 5 42.47 -5.48 -25.87
N GLY A 6 41.88 -4.45 -25.28
CA GLY A 6 41.29 -4.52 -23.95
C GLY A 6 39.95 -5.24 -24.03
N LYS A 7 39.91 -6.49 -23.57
CA LYS A 7 38.68 -7.24 -23.31
C LYS A 7 38.62 -7.59 -21.83
N ASP A 8 38.42 -6.60 -20.98
CA ASP A 8 38.08 -6.81 -19.57
C ASP A 8 37.06 -5.75 -19.15
N GLY A 9 35.78 -6.08 -19.28
CA GLY A 9 34.71 -5.22 -18.79
C GLY A 9 33.38 -5.51 -19.45
N TYR A 10 32.37 -5.73 -18.62
CA TYR A 10 30.95 -5.89 -18.94
C TYR A 10 30.51 -7.25 -19.45
N ASP A 11 30.28 -8.17 -18.50
CA ASP A 11 28.95 -8.75 -18.32
C ASP A 11 28.83 -9.40 -16.93
N LYS A 12 28.46 -8.64 -15.89
CA LYS A 12 27.89 -9.27 -14.68
C LYS A 12 26.48 -9.69 -15.07
N THR A 13 26.38 -10.86 -15.69
CA THR A 13 25.11 -11.58 -15.84
C THR A 13 24.51 -11.72 -14.44
N ILE A 14 23.52 -10.88 -14.14
CA ILE A 14 22.75 -10.99 -12.92
C ILE A 14 22.02 -12.32 -13.02
N THR A 15 22.59 -13.35 -12.39
CA THR A 15 21.96 -14.65 -12.30
C THR A 15 20.63 -14.48 -11.55
N PRO A 16 19.52 -15.09 -11.98
CA PRO A 16 18.24 -14.96 -11.29
C PRO A 16 18.31 -15.24 -9.78
N SER A 17 19.23 -16.13 -9.37
CA SER A 17 19.51 -16.44 -7.96
C SER A 17 20.15 -15.28 -7.18
N SER A 18 21.07 -14.51 -7.78
CA SER A 18 21.71 -13.37 -7.11
C SER A 18 20.77 -12.17 -7.00
N ALA A 19 19.97 -11.92 -8.05
CA ALA A 19 18.86 -10.96 -7.99
C ALA A 19 17.86 -11.32 -6.89
N LEU A 20 17.42 -12.59 -6.82
CA LEU A 20 16.48 -13.04 -5.81
C LEU A 20 17.03 -12.86 -4.39
N LYS A 21 18.30 -13.25 -4.15
CA LYS A 21 18.96 -13.04 -2.85
C LYS A 21 19.01 -11.57 -2.46
N GLN A 22 19.27 -10.68 -3.42
CA GLN A 22 19.27 -9.24 -3.18
C GLN A 22 17.86 -8.73 -2.81
N THR A 23 16.83 -9.11 -3.58
CA THR A 23 15.44 -8.72 -3.29
C THR A 23 14.97 -9.22 -1.92
N VAL A 24 15.33 -10.45 -1.55
CA VAL A 24 15.00 -11.02 -0.23
C VAL A 24 15.69 -10.23 0.89
N LYS A 25 16.98 -9.88 0.71
CA LYS A 25 17.72 -9.06 1.68
C LYS A 25 17.10 -7.67 1.85
N GLU A 26 16.72 -7.03 0.75
CA GLU A 26 16.01 -5.75 0.77
C GLU A 26 14.65 -5.87 1.48
N ALA A 27 13.89 -6.92 1.20
CA ALA A 27 12.61 -7.16 1.84
C ALA A 27 12.72 -7.36 3.36
N ILE A 28 13.69 -8.17 3.80
CA ILE A 28 13.97 -8.37 5.23
C ILE A 28 14.37 -7.05 5.90
N TYR A 29 15.17 -6.23 5.22
CA TYR A 29 15.55 -4.91 5.72
C TYR A 29 14.33 -4.01 5.90
N VAL A 30 13.47 -3.90 4.88
CA VAL A 30 12.26 -3.09 4.90
C VAL A 30 11.30 -3.53 6.02
N ILE A 31 11.08 -4.84 6.18
CA ILE A 31 10.19 -5.40 7.22
C ILE A 31 10.67 -5.05 8.63
N LYS A 32 11.99 -4.88 8.84
CA LYS A 32 12.55 -4.50 10.15
C LYS A 32 12.33 -3.03 10.50
N ILE A 33 11.96 -2.17 9.55
CA ILE A 33 11.74 -0.74 9.80
C ILE A 33 10.45 -0.55 10.62
N PRO A 34 10.51 0.06 11.82
CA PRO A 34 9.33 0.28 12.66
C PRO A 34 8.23 1.09 11.96
N THR A 35 8.59 2.15 11.25
CA THR A 35 7.63 2.97 10.50
C THR A 35 6.97 2.19 9.37
N PHE A 36 7.70 1.31 8.69
CA PHE A 36 7.12 0.42 7.68
C PHE A 36 6.07 -0.50 8.30
N ARG A 37 6.39 -1.15 9.41
CA ARG A 37 5.43 -2.03 10.11
C ARG A 37 4.18 -1.28 10.57
N ALA A 38 4.33 -0.04 11.05
CA ALA A 38 3.21 0.78 11.46
C ALA A 38 2.32 1.18 10.27
N ILE A 39 2.92 1.58 9.14
CA ILE A 39 2.17 1.91 7.92
C ILE A 39 1.51 0.67 7.34
N VAL A 40 2.17 -0.50 7.28
CA VAL A 40 1.54 -1.73 6.79
C VAL A 40 0.36 -2.12 7.67
N LEU A 41 0.51 -2.06 9.00
CA LEU A 41 -0.58 -2.38 9.92
C LEU A 41 -1.76 -1.42 9.75
N GLN A 42 -1.49 -0.12 9.58
CA GLN A 42 -2.50 0.88 9.25
C GLN A 42 -3.11 0.62 7.88
N GLY A 43 -2.30 0.30 6.88
CA GLY A 43 -2.66 0.12 5.48
C GLY A 43 -3.60 -1.04 5.27
N VAL A 44 -3.41 -2.13 6.02
CA VAL A 44 -4.35 -3.25 6.11
C VAL A 44 -5.71 -2.77 6.59
N ALA A 45 -5.75 -2.04 7.71
CA ALA A 45 -6.99 -1.53 8.28
C ALA A 45 -7.62 -0.45 7.37
N GLY A 46 -6.82 0.36 6.70
CA GLY A 46 -7.24 1.44 5.81
C GLY A 46 -7.66 0.97 4.42
N SER A 47 -7.20 -0.20 3.96
CA SER A 47 -7.58 -0.82 2.68
C SER A 47 -8.90 -1.60 2.77
N PHE A 48 -9.24 -2.09 3.96
CA PHE A 48 -10.47 -2.85 4.20
C PHE A 48 -11.75 -2.08 3.81
N PRO A 49 -11.91 -0.78 4.16
CA PRO A 49 -13.05 0.03 3.74
C PRO A 49 -13.21 0.14 2.22
N TRP A 50 -12.12 0.32 1.48
CA TRP A 50 -12.16 0.40 0.02
C TRP A 50 -12.61 -0.92 -0.61
N ALA A 51 -12.15 -2.05 -0.05
CA ALA A 51 -12.58 -3.37 -0.48
C ALA A 51 -14.04 -3.65 -0.10
N ALA A 52 -14.51 -3.21 1.07
CA ALA A 52 -15.92 -3.31 1.47
C ALA A 52 -16.85 -2.50 0.55
N LEU A 53 -16.44 -1.28 0.18
CA LEU A 53 -17.20 -0.40 -0.73
C LEU A 53 -17.39 -0.96 -2.14
N THR A 54 -16.76 -2.10 -2.50
CA THR A 54 -17.12 -2.82 -3.73
C THR A 54 -18.58 -3.30 -3.74
N PHE A 55 -19.20 -3.50 -2.56
CA PHE A 55 -20.63 -3.77 -2.42
C PHE A 55 -21.51 -2.52 -2.50
N ALA A 56 -20.95 -1.30 -2.62
CA ALA A 56 -21.73 -0.08 -2.64
C ALA A 56 -22.73 -0.04 -3.82
N SER A 57 -22.35 -0.56 -4.98
CA SER A 57 -23.25 -0.66 -6.14
C SER A 57 -24.48 -1.52 -5.82
N MET A 58 -24.24 -2.71 -5.27
CA MET A 58 -25.30 -3.63 -4.85
C MET A 58 -26.19 -3.00 -3.78
N TRP A 59 -25.62 -2.29 -2.82
CA TRP A 59 -26.36 -1.58 -1.78
C TRP A 59 -27.26 -0.47 -2.36
N LEU A 60 -26.76 0.33 -3.31
CA LEU A 60 -27.55 1.35 -4.01
C LEU A 60 -28.69 0.75 -4.84
N GLU A 61 -28.44 -0.37 -5.52
CA GLU A 61 -29.48 -1.09 -6.27
C GLU A 61 -30.55 -1.69 -5.35
N LEU A 62 -30.17 -2.21 -4.18
CA LEU A 62 -31.12 -2.69 -3.15
C LEU A 62 -31.97 -1.56 -2.55
N ILE A 63 -31.45 -0.32 -2.48
CA ILE A 63 -32.25 0.86 -2.13
C ILE A 63 -33.32 1.16 -3.20
N GLY A 64 -33.10 0.69 -4.43
CA GLY A 64 -34.00 0.84 -5.57
C GLY A 64 -33.51 1.84 -6.63
N PHE A 65 -32.23 2.23 -6.60
CA PHE A 65 -31.65 3.00 -7.71
C PHE A 65 -31.50 2.13 -8.96
N SER A 66 -31.66 2.74 -10.14
CA SER A 66 -31.40 2.05 -11.40
C SER A 66 -29.90 1.85 -11.60
N HIS A 67 -29.52 0.81 -12.36
CA HIS A 67 -28.13 0.52 -12.70
C HIS A 67 -27.37 1.74 -13.25
N ASN A 68 -28.03 2.57 -14.07
CA ASN A 68 -27.42 3.78 -14.65
C ASN A 68 -27.10 4.83 -13.57
N VAL A 69 -28.03 5.06 -12.64
CA VAL A 69 -27.84 6.02 -11.55
C VAL A 69 -26.78 5.50 -10.58
N THR A 70 -26.83 4.22 -10.22
CA THR A 70 -25.81 3.57 -9.40
C THR A 70 -24.42 3.70 -10.02
N ALA A 71 -24.27 3.40 -11.31
CA ALA A 71 -23.00 3.53 -12.03
C ALA A 71 -22.51 4.98 -12.04
N ALA A 72 -23.40 5.97 -12.22
CA ALA A 72 -23.04 7.38 -12.15
C ALA A 72 -22.56 7.78 -10.74
N ILE A 73 -23.23 7.33 -9.68
CA ILE A 73 -22.88 7.61 -8.27
C ILE A 73 -21.52 6.98 -7.90
N VAL A 74 -21.28 5.74 -8.29
CA VAL A 74 -19.98 5.07 -8.03
C VAL A 74 -18.87 5.66 -8.92
N GLY A 75 -19.21 6.09 -10.13
CA GLY A 75 -18.30 6.81 -11.02
C GLY A 75 -17.85 8.15 -10.44
N ILE A 76 -18.77 8.96 -9.92
CA ILE A 76 -18.43 10.25 -9.28
C ILE A 76 -17.59 10.05 -8.01
N PHE A 77 -17.84 8.99 -7.24
CA PHE A 77 -16.99 8.59 -6.11
C PHE A 77 -15.55 8.27 -6.55
N SER A 78 -15.39 7.56 -7.68
CA SER A 78 -14.07 7.21 -8.22
C SER A 78 -13.32 8.45 -8.71
N VAL A 79 -14.00 9.34 -9.44
CA VAL A 79 -13.42 10.60 -9.94
C VAL A 79 -13.02 11.53 -8.79
N SER A 80 -13.90 11.71 -7.80
CA SER A 80 -13.61 12.52 -6.61
C SER A 80 -12.46 11.97 -5.79
N SER A 81 -12.33 10.64 -5.68
CA SER A 81 -11.19 9.99 -5.01
C SER A 81 -9.87 10.27 -5.74
N ALA A 82 -9.87 10.30 -7.07
CA ALA A 82 -8.68 10.66 -7.84
C ALA A 82 -8.28 12.13 -7.62
N ILE A 83 -9.25 13.04 -7.66
CA ILE A 83 -9.04 14.48 -7.38
C ILE A 83 -8.54 14.67 -5.94
N GLY A 84 -9.18 14.02 -4.98
CA GLY A 84 -8.79 14.04 -3.57
C GLY A 84 -7.38 13.50 -3.37
N GLY A 85 -6.97 12.46 -4.10
CA GLY A 85 -5.59 11.96 -4.08
C GLY A 85 -4.55 13.02 -4.50
N LEU A 86 -4.83 13.80 -5.55
CA LEU A 86 -3.99 14.91 -5.99
C LEU A 86 -3.91 16.03 -4.95
N LEU A 87 -5.07 16.42 -4.39
CA LEU A 87 -5.16 17.42 -3.33
C LEU A 87 -4.43 16.97 -2.06
N GLY A 88 -4.61 15.71 -1.66
CA GLY A 88 -3.95 15.09 -0.52
C GLY A 88 -2.43 15.11 -0.64
N GLY A 89 -1.89 14.89 -1.84
CA GLY A 89 -0.45 15.05 -2.11
C GLY A 89 0.04 16.47 -1.84
N ARG A 90 -0.65 17.48 -2.42
CA ARG A 90 -0.30 18.90 -2.24
C ARG A 90 -0.43 19.36 -0.79
N LEU A 91 -1.52 18.97 -0.12
CA LEU A 91 -1.75 19.26 1.29
C LEU A 91 -0.72 18.58 2.17
N GLY A 92 -0.32 17.34 1.84
CA GLY A 92 0.71 16.59 2.55
C GLY A 92 2.06 17.28 2.48
N ASP A 93 2.45 17.76 1.30
CA ASP A 93 3.70 18.49 1.11
C ASP A 93 3.69 19.85 1.81
N LEU A 94 2.56 20.56 1.81
CA LEU A 94 2.41 21.80 2.54
C LEU A 94 2.50 21.57 4.06
N ALA A 95 1.81 20.54 4.57
CA ALA A 95 1.84 20.18 5.97
C ALA A 95 3.24 19.73 6.42
N ALA A 96 3.99 19.02 5.56
CA ALA A 96 5.38 18.65 5.80
C ALA A 96 6.31 19.88 5.89
N ARG A 97 6.07 20.93 5.10
CA ARG A 97 6.85 22.18 5.21
C ARG A 97 6.58 22.92 6.52
N ALA A 98 5.32 22.93 6.97
CA ALA A 98 4.95 23.57 8.23
C ALA A 98 5.42 22.77 9.45
N PHE A 99 5.26 21.44 9.42
CA PHE A 99 5.61 20.52 10.50
C PHE A 99 6.36 19.29 9.93
N PRO A 100 7.70 19.35 9.82
CA PRO A 100 8.51 18.34 9.11
C PRO A 100 8.29 16.89 9.54
N ASN A 101 8.04 16.66 10.83
CA ASN A 101 7.96 15.33 11.41
C ASN A 101 6.53 14.89 11.74
N ALA A 102 5.55 15.80 11.70
CA ALA A 102 4.20 15.56 12.22
C ALA A 102 3.10 15.92 11.21
N GLY A 103 3.36 16.85 10.28
CA GLY A 103 2.34 17.41 9.40
C GLY A 103 1.67 16.36 8.50
N ARG A 104 2.45 15.46 7.92
CA ARG A 104 1.91 14.33 7.13
C ARG A 104 1.03 13.43 7.98
N VAL A 105 1.48 13.07 9.18
CA VAL A 105 0.71 12.22 10.11
C VAL A 105 -0.60 12.89 10.53
N MET A 106 -0.59 14.19 10.83
CA MET A 106 -1.79 14.96 11.15
C MET A 106 -2.80 14.99 9.99
N LEU A 107 -2.31 15.10 8.74
CA LEU A 107 -3.17 15.08 7.56
C LEU A 107 -3.87 13.72 7.41
N ALA A 108 -3.15 12.62 7.61
CA ALA A 108 -3.73 11.28 7.59
C ALA A 108 -4.77 11.07 8.70
N GLN A 109 -4.51 11.55 9.92
CA GLN A 109 -5.47 11.52 11.02
C GLN A 109 -6.73 12.31 10.71
N PHE A 110 -6.59 13.49 10.10
CA PHE A 110 -7.73 14.29 9.68
C PHE A 110 -8.56 13.57 8.61
N SER A 111 -7.90 13.05 7.57
CA SER A 111 -8.54 12.34 6.45
C SER A 111 -9.23 11.04 6.88
N SER A 112 -8.57 10.25 7.73
CA SER A 112 -9.15 9.02 8.28
C SER A 112 -10.22 9.30 9.34
N GLY A 113 -10.01 10.30 10.19
CA GLY A 113 -10.98 10.73 11.19
C GLY A 113 -12.29 11.21 10.56
N ILE A 114 -12.22 12.01 9.49
CA ILE A 114 -13.42 12.55 8.82
C ILE A 114 -14.16 11.51 7.96
N GLY A 115 -13.47 10.48 7.45
CA GLY A 115 -14.17 9.43 6.72
C GLY A 115 -15.13 8.63 7.62
N ILE A 116 -14.84 8.46 8.92
CA ILE A 116 -15.73 7.74 9.85
C ILE A 116 -17.17 8.34 9.88
N PRO A 117 -17.36 9.64 10.20
CA PRO A 117 -18.69 10.25 10.20
C PRO A 117 -19.30 10.31 8.79
N PHE A 118 -18.51 10.57 7.74
CA PHE A 118 -19.03 10.58 6.37
C PHE A 118 -19.53 9.20 5.93
N GLY A 119 -18.78 8.13 6.24
CA GLY A 119 -19.22 6.75 6.00
C GLY A 119 -20.47 6.39 6.79
N ALA A 120 -20.62 6.88 8.03
CA ALA A 120 -21.84 6.73 8.80
C ALA A 120 -23.03 7.45 8.15
N ILE A 121 -22.82 8.67 7.66
CA ILE A 121 -23.85 9.44 6.96
C ILE A 121 -24.29 8.70 5.69
N VAL A 122 -23.35 8.23 4.88
CA VAL A 122 -23.64 7.49 3.63
C VAL A 122 -24.43 6.22 3.92
N LEU A 123 -23.96 5.38 4.84
CA LEU A 123 -24.47 4.01 4.98
C LEU A 123 -25.64 3.88 5.97
N LEU A 124 -25.76 4.78 6.95
CA LEU A 124 -26.78 4.68 8.01
C LEU A 124 -27.83 5.79 7.99
N VAL A 125 -27.47 7.00 7.59
CA VAL A 125 -28.35 8.19 7.73
C VAL A 125 -29.14 8.46 6.45
N LEU A 126 -28.55 8.24 5.28
CA LEU A 126 -29.21 8.55 4.01
C LEU A 126 -30.51 7.76 3.83
N PRO A 127 -31.54 8.38 3.22
CA PRO A 127 -32.85 7.79 3.09
C PRO A 127 -32.84 6.57 2.18
N TYR A 128 -33.33 5.45 2.72
CA TYR A 128 -33.57 4.20 1.98
C TYR A 128 -34.84 4.30 1.09
N LYS A 129 -34.87 5.31 0.23
CA LYS A 129 -35.93 5.55 -0.75
C LYS A 129 -35.30 6.01 -2.06
N SER A 130 -35.63 5.34 -3.15
CA SER A 130 -35.24 5.73 -4.50
C SER A 130 -36.08 6.92 -4.97
N SER A 131 -35.43 8.08 -5.06
CA SER A 131 -35.97 9.35 -5.55
C SER A 131 -34.84 10.09 -6.26
N THR A 132 -35.15 10.93 -7.25
CA THR A 132 -34.16 11.78 -7.92
C THR A 132 -33.39 12.65 -6.91
N ILE A 133 -34.07 13.17 -5.88
CA ILE A 133 -33.45 13.98 -4.82
C ILE A 133 -32.48 13.12 -3.99
N SER A 134 -32.92 11.92 -3.60
CA SER A 134 -32.08 10.95 -2.87
C SER A 134 -30.83 10.58 -3.65
N GLY A 135 -30.93 10.39 -4.98
CA GLY A 135 -29.76 10.08 -5.83
C GLY A 135 -28.72 11.21 -5.84
N VAL A 136 -29.16 12.47 -5.85
CA VAL A 136 -28.27 13.63 -5.76
C VAL A 136 -27.61 13.70 -4.37
N GLU A 137 -28.36 13.47 -3.29
CA GLU A 137 -27.81 13.42 -1.93
C GLU A 137 -26.71 12.36 -1.79
N HIS A 138 -26.97 11.14 -2.27
CA HIS A 138 -25.98 10.06 -2.27
C HIS A 138 -24.75 10.43 -3.10
N GLY A 139 -24.94 11.02 -4.29
CA GLY A 139 -23.85 11.47 -5.15
C GLY A 139 -22.98 12.56 -4.51
N VAL A 140 -23.59 13.55 -3.85
CA VAL A 140 -22.87 14.66 -3.19
C VAL A 140 -22.08 14.15 -1.98
N ILE A 141 -22.70 13.34 -1.11
CA ILE A 141 -21.99 12.84 0.07
C ILE A 141 -20.89 11.87 -0.35
N LEU A 142 -21.10 10.99 -1.34
CA LEU A 142 -20.03 10.13 -1.85
C LEU A 142 -18.92 10.94 -2.53
N PHE A 143 -19.25 12.00 -3.27
CA PHE A 143 -18.23 12.91 -3.82
C PHE A 143 -17.35 13.51 -2.72
N LEU A 144 -17.96 14.05 -1.64
CA LEU A 144 -17.22 14.60 -0.50
C LEU A 144 -16.40 13.53 0.23
N THR A 145 -16.98 12.33 0.38
CA THR A 145 -16.32 11.18 1.01
C THR A 145 -15.06 10.78 0.23
N GLY A 146 -15.15 10.62 -1.09
CA GLY A 146 -14.00 10.31 -1.95
C GLY A 146 -12.94 11.40 -1.92
N LEU A 147 -13.36 12.68 -1.94
CA LEU A 147 -12.46 13.82 -1.89
C LEU A 147 -11.65 13.86 -0.58
N LEU A 148 -12.28 13.62 0.56
CA LEU A 148 -11.66 13.81 1.89
C LEU A 148 -10.93 12.56 2.42
N MET A 149 -11.33 11.36 2.01
CA MET A 149 -10.72 10.11 2.52
C MET A 149 -9.44 9.69 1.80
N SER A 150 -9.19 10.21 0.60
CA SER A 150 -8.13 9.71 -0.30
C SER A 150 -6.72 10.23 0.03
N TRP A 151 -6.55 11.03 1.09
CA TRP A 151 -5.30 11.75 1.35
C TRP A 151 -4.24 10.89 2.06
N CYS A 152 -4.65 9.87 2.80
CA CYS A 152 -3.78 8.99 3.57
C CYS A 152 -2.65 8.37 2.73
N ALA A 153 -2.98 7.78 1.58
CA ALA A 153 -2.01 7.09 0.74
C ALA A 153 -1.06 8.07 0.02
N THR A 154 -1.58 9.16 -0.54
CA THR A 154 -0.82 10.07 -1.40
C THR A 154 -0.08 11.17 -0.62
N GLY A 155 -0.68 11.70 0.45
CA GLY A 155 -0.11 12.77 1.26
C GLY A 155 0.81 12.30 2.38
N THR A 156 0.64 11.05 2.84
CA THR A 156 1.29 10.53 4.05
C THR A 156 2.10 9.26 3.80
N ASN A 157 1.46 8.15 3.44
CA ASN A 157 2.12 6.84 3.43
C ASN A 157 3.27 6.78 2.40
N LYS A 158 2.97 7.08 1.13
CA LYS A 158 3.97 7.01 0.06
C LYS A 158 5.13 8.01 0.27
N PRO A 159 4.87 9.29 0.61
CA PRO A 159 5.96 10.21 0.92
C PRO A 159 6.81 9.78 2.11
N ILE A 160 6.20 9.27 3.19
CA ILE A 160 6.96 8.78 4.35
C ILE A 160 7.86 7.60 3.94
N PHE A 161 7.37 6.65 3.15
CA PHE A 161 8.22 5.59 2.61
C PHE A 161 9.40 6.14 1.81
N ALA A 162 9.20 7.14 0.96
CA ALA A 162 10.28 7.74 0.18
C ALA A 162 11.37 8.38 1.05
N GLU A 163 11.04 8.82 2.27
CA GLU A 163 11.94 9.49 3.21
C GLU A 163 12.65 8.52 4.18
N ILE A 164 12.07 7.34 4.47
CA ILE A 164 12.63 6.39 5.44
C ILE A 164 13.42 5.23 4.81
N VAL A 165 13.54 5.15 3.48
CA VAL A 165 14.41 4.17 2.80
C VAL A 165 15.30 4.81 1.74
N PRO A 166 16.54 4.31 1.58
CA PRO A 166 17.39 4.70 0.46
C PRO A 166 16.72 4.45 -0.90
N GLU A 167 17.12 5.22 -1.91
CA GLU A 167 16.48 5.18 -3.25
C GLU A 167 16.47 3.79 -3.87
N LYS A 168 17.56 3.03 -3.68
CA LYS A 168 17.73 1.65 -4.17
C LYS A 168 16.66 0.67 -3.69
N MET A 169 16.00 0.93 -2.55
CA MET A 169 14.98 0.03 -1.98
C MET A 169 13.55 0.59 -2.06
N ARG A 170 13.33 1.75 -2.70
CA ARG A 170 12.00 2.39 -2.78
C ARG A 170 10.97 1.50 -3.48
N THR A 171 11.36 0.83 -4.56
CA THR A 171 10.47 -0.10 -5.26
C THR A 171 10.06 -1.27 -4.37
N SER A 172 11.02 -1.84 -3.64
CA SER A 172 10.82 -2.98 -2.73
C SER A 172 9.86 -2.63 -1.59
N ILE A 173 10.00 -1.44 -0.97
CA ILE A 173 9.07 -1.02 0.10
C ILE A 173 7.64 -0.81 -0.41
N TYR A 174 7.45 -0.17 -1.57
CA TYR A 174 6.11 0.03 -2.12
C TYR A 174 5.46 -1.28 -2.56
N ALA A 175 6.24 -2.21 -3.11
CA ALA A 175 5.75 -3.52 -3.52
C ALA A 175 5.29 -4.33 -2.30
N LEU A 176 6.11 -4.40 -1.25
CA LEU A 176 5.78 -5.14 -0.03
C LEU A 176 4.56 -4.56 0.67
N ASP A 177 4.50 -3.24 0.83
CA ASP A 177 3.34 -2.55 1.39
C ASP A 177 2.06 -2.94 0.64
N ARG A 178 2.05 -2.75 -0.68
CA ARG A 178 0.87 -3.03 -1.51
C ARG A 178 0.48 -4.51 -1.48
N SER A 179 1.44 -5.43 -1.45
CA SER A 179 1.18 -6.87 -1.34
C SER A 179 0.50 -7.23 -0.01
N PHE A 180 1.00 -6.73 1.12
CA PHE A 180 0.40 -7.01 2.43
C PHE A 180 -0.99 -6.39 2.57
N GLU A 181 -1.14 -5.13 2.18
CA GLU A 181 -2.43 -4.44 2.21
C GLU A 181 -3.48 -5.17 1.37
N SER A 182 -3.13 -5.52 0.12
CA SER A 182 -4.07 -6.15 -0.81
C SER A 182 -4.47 -7.55 -0.38
N LEU A 183 -3.51 -8.34 0.13
CA LEU A 183 -3.77 -9.69 0.62
C LEU A 183 -4.80 -9.68 1.75
N LEU A 184 -4.65 -8.78 2.73
CA LEU A 184 -5.54 -8.74 3.88
C LEU A 184 -6.87 -8.04 3.57
N ALA A 185 -6.87 -7.02 2.70
CA ALA A 185 -8.10 -6.39 2.23
C ALA A 185 -8.99 -7.34 1.39
N SER A 186 -8.41 -8.38 0.79
CA SER A 186 -9.17 -9.38 0.00
C SER A 186 -10.22 -10.14 0.81
N PHE A 187 -10.08 -10.19 2.15
CA PHE A 187 -11.07 -10.80 3.04
C PHE A 187 -12.27 -9.90 3.34
N ALA A 188 -12.19 -8.59 3.03
CA ALA A 188 -13.26 -7.64 3.34
C ALA A 188 -14.60 -8.00 2.70
N PRO A 189 -14.67 -8.37 1.40
CA PRO A 189 -15.89 -8.86 0.80
C PRO A 189 -16.54 -10.03 1.55
N THR A 190 -15.73 -11.01 1.95
CA THR A 190 -16.20 -12.18 2.71
C THR A 190 -16.75 -11.78 4.07
N VAL A 191 -16.08 -10.89 4.79
CA VAL A 191 -16.54 -10.37 6.09
C VAL A 191 -17.85 -9.60 5.94
N VAL A 192 -17.98 -8.72 4.94
CA VAL A 192 -19.23 -8.00 4.65
C VAL A 192 -20.37 -8.98 4.39
N GLY A 193 -20.15 -9.98 3.54
CA GLY A 193 -21.16 -11.00 3.22
C GLY A 193 -21.62 -11.80 4.44
N LEU A 194 -20.67 -12.26 5.27
CA LEU A 194 -20.97 -13.01 6.49
C LEU A 194 -21.73 -12.15 7.51
N LEU A 195 -21.31 -10.89 7.72
CA LEU A 195 -22.00 -9.94 8.60
C LEU A 195 -23.43 -9.68 8.09
N ALA A 196 -23.59 -9.45 6.79
CA ALA A 196 -24.90 -9.20 6.20
C ALA A 196 -25.85 -10.38 6.46
N GLN A 197 -25.42 -11.61 6.18
CA GLN A 197 -26.26 -12.81 6.29
C GLN A 197 -26.53 -13.22 7.75
N HIS A 198 -25.47 -13.37 8.56
CA HIS A 198 -25.56 -14.02 9.86
C HIS A 198 -25.85 -13.04 11.01
N VAL A 199 -25.42 -11.78 10.89
CA VAL A 199 -25.59 -10.79 11.97
C VAL A 199 -26.77 -9.88 11.68
N PHE A 200 -26.90 -9.39 10.44
CA PHE A 200 -27.93 -8.41 10.08
C PHE A 200 -29.16 -9.01 9.37
N GLY A 201 -29.14 -10.31 9.09
CA GLY A 201 -30.31 -11.05 8.60
C GLY A 201 -30.65 -10.79 7.13
N TYR A 202 -29.63 -10.59 6.29
CA TYR A 202 -29.77 -10.53 4.84
C TYR A 202 -30.28 -11.87 4.29
N VAL A 203 -31.37 -11.84 3.54
CA VAL A 203 -31.99 -13.05 2.95
C VAL A 203 -31.69 -13.08 1.46
N SER A 204 -30.95 -14.10 1.01
CA SER A 204 -30.63 -14.24 -0.42
C SER A 204 -31.90 -14.56 -1.22
N SER A 205 -32.17 -13.77 -2.26
CA SER A 205 -33.38 -13.85 -3.10
C SER A 205 -33.40 -15.14 -3.94
N SER A 206 -33.65 -16.28 -3.29
CA SER A 206 -34.04 -17.53 -3.96
C SER A 206 -35.52 -17.87 -3.74
N GLN A 207 -36.27 -17.06 -2.96
CA GLN A 207 -37.64 -17.44 -2.58
C GLN A 207 -38.77 -16.50 -2.96
N ASN A 208 -38.57 -15.23 -3.33
CA ASN A 208 -39.68 -14.42 -3.85
C ASN A 208 -39.16 -13.33 -4.77
N GLY A 209 -39.50 -13.46 -6.06
CA GLY A 209 -39.32 -12.38 -7.02
C GLY A 209 -40.21 -11.18 -6.67
N GLN A 210 -39.68 -9.99 -6.94
CA GLN A 210 -40.40 -8.71 -6.97
C GLN A 210 -40.72 -8.07 -5.61
N THR A 211 -39.72 -7.43 -5.00
CA THR A 211 -39.84 -6.06 -4.41
C THR A 211 -38.42 -5.51 -4.16
N PRO A 212 -38.20 -4.18 -4.22
CA PRO A 212 -36.98 -3.58 -3.69
C PRO A 212 -36.87 -3.93 -2.21
N ASP A 213 -35.86 -4.74 -1.88
CA ASP A 213 -35.71 -5.29 -0.54
C ASP A 213 -34.99 -4.28 0.36
N VAL A 214 -35.72 -3.23 0.74
CA VAL A 214 -35.26 -2.19 1.68
C VAL A 214 -34.75 -2.82 2.99
N ARG A 215 -35.25 -3.99 3.38
CA ARG A 215 -34.75 -4.74 4.53
C ARG A 215 -33.34 -5.26 4.26
N ASN A 216 -33.11 -5.91 3.12
CA ASN A 216 -31.78 -6.34 2.70
C ASN A 216 -30.83 -5.16 2.48
N ALA A 217 -31.32 -4.03 1.95
CA ALA A 217 -30.54 -2.80 1.81
C ALA A 217 -30.04 -2.30 3.19
N LYS A 218 -30.92 -2.29 4.19
CA LYS A 218 -30.56 -1.92 5.58
C LYS A 218 -29.60 -2.92 6.21
N ALA A 219 -29.81 -4.22 5.99
CA ALA A 219 -28.92 -5.25 6.51
C ALA A 219 -27.51 -5.12 5.91
N LEU A 220 -27.42 -4.95 4.60
CA LEU A 220 -26.16 -4.75 3.89
C LEU A 220 -25.51 -3.42 4.26
N GLY A 221 -26.26 -2.32 4.39
CA GLY A 221 -25.74 -1.01 4.81
C GLY A 221 -25.12 -1.05 6.20
N LYS A 222 -25.75 -1.75 7.16
CA LYS A 222 -25.18 -1.98 8.50
C LYS A 222 -23.93 -2.85 8.45
N ALA A 223 -23.94 -3.93 7.67
CA ALA A 223 -22.77 -4.80 7.49
C ALA A 223 -21.59 -4.05 6.89
N LEU A 224 -21.85 -3.26 5.85
CA LEU A 224 -20.90 -2.35 5.21
C LEU A 224 -20.34 -1.36 6.23
N PHE A 225 -21.20 -0.70 7.02
CA PHE A 225 -20.73 0.27 8.00
C PHE A 225 -19.85 -0.36 9.09
N VAL A 226 -20.16 -1.57 9.55
CA VAL A 226 -19.31 -2.28 10.53
C VAL A 226 -17.95 -2.64 9.91
N ALA A 227 -17.95 -3.20 8.70
CA ALA A 227 -16.74 -3.58 7.96
C ALA A 227 -15.94 -2.36 7.46
N TYR A 228 -16.56 -1.19 7.39
CA TYR A 228 -15.94 0.08 7.02
C TYR A 228 -15.41 0.80 8.26
N GLY A 229 -16.27 1.05 9.25
CA GLY A 229 -16.02 1.95 10.37
C GLY A 229 -15.02 1.40 11.36
N ILE A 230 -15.10 0.11 11.71
CA ILE A 230 -14.17 -0.50 12.69
C ILE A 230 -12.73 -0.47 12.15
N PRO A 231 -12.43 -0.94 10.92
CA PRO A 231 -11.09 -0.84 10.37
C PRO A 231 -10.62 0.60 10.19
N PHE A 232 -11.51 1.53 9.83
CA PHE A 232 -11.12 2.93 9.63
C PHE A 232 -10.81 3.66 10.95
N VAL A 233 -11.52 3.34 12.05
CA VAL A 233 -11.16 3.77 13.41
C VAL A 233 -9.80 3.20 13.80
N ALA A 234 -9.56 1.91 13.56
CA ALA A 234 -8.26 1.30 13.84
C ALA A 234 -7.14 1.97 13.02
N CYS A 235 -7.38 2.25 11.74
CA CYS A 235 -6.48 3.00 10.85
C CYS A 235 -6.12 4.38 11.43
N CYS A 236 -7.13 5.15 11.86
CA CYS A 236 -6.97 6.43 12.54
C CYS A 236 -6.09 6.28 13.80
N LEU A 237 -6.37 5.31 14.68
CA LEU A 237 -5.58 5.12 15.89
C LEU A 237 -4.13 4.71 15.60
N LEU A 238 -3.92 3.83 14.62
CA LEU A 238 -2.58 3.33 14.23
C LEU A 238 -1.68 4.43 13.67
N TYR A 239 -2.25 5.45 13.02
CA TYR A 239 -1.48 6.63 12.61
C TYR A 239 -0.80 7.34 13.80
N SER A 240 -1.30 7.19 15.03
CA SER A 240 -0.68 7.77 16.22
C SER A 240 0.72 7.21 16.48
N ILE A 241 0.97 5.95 16.11
CA ILE A 241 2.28 5.30 16.29
C ILE A 241 3.35 6.00 15.44
N LEU A 242 2.97 6.56 14.30
CA LEU A 242 3.90 7.23 13.39
C LEU A 242 4.53 8.48 14.02
N TYR A 243 3.89 9.15 14.97
CA TYR A 243 4.49 10.30 15.66
C TYR A 243 5.80 9.95 16.35
N TRP A 244 6.02 8.68 16.73
CA TRP A 244 7.25 8.23 17.37
C TRP A 244 8.19 7.50 16.40
N THR A 245 7.67 6.66 15.51
CA THR A 245 8.52 5.85 14.63
C THR A 245 9.10 6.66 13.48
N TYR A 246 8.30 7.53 12.86
CA TYR A 246 8.68 8.26 11.65
C TYR A 246 9.88 9.20 11.87
N PRO A 247 9.91 10.07 12.91
CA PRO A 247 11.05 10.95 13.12
C PRO A 247 12.35 10.16 13.35
N ARG A 248 12.25 9.02 14.05
CA ARG A 248 13.39 8.15 14.37
C ARG A 248 13.95 7.47 13.12
N ASP A 249 13.09 6.96 12.25
CA ASP A 249 13.52 6.28 11.03
C ASP A 249 14.01 7.28 9.96
N ARG A 250 13.38 8.45 9.87
CA ARG A 250 13.84 9.55 8.99
C ARG A 250 15.26 10.00 9.36
N ALA A 251 15.55 10.18 10.65
CA ALA A 251 16.86 10.58 11.14
C ALA A 251 17.96 9.53 10.85
N ARG A 252 17.62 8.26 10.69
CA ARG A 252 18.59 7.18 10.37
C ARG A 252 19.06 7.23 8.92
N VAL A 253 18.22 7.68 8.00
CA VAL A 253 18.54 7.70 6.55
C VAL A 253 19.12 9.04 6.12
N GLN A 254 18.84 10.11 6.86
CA GLN A 254 19.32 11.46 6.54
C GLN A 254 20.84 11.56 6.28
N PRO A 255 21.74 10.96 7.10
CA PRO A 255 23.18 11.00 6.82
C PRO A 255 23.57 10.30 5.51
N MET A 256 22.83 9.26 5.10
CA MET A 256 23.10 8.54 3.85
C MET A 256 22.82 9.42 2.63
N TYR A 257 21.78 10.26 2.69
CA TYR A 257 21.47 11.23 1.64
C TYR A 257 22.49 12.36 1.58
N GLU A 258 22.89 12.89 2.75
CA GLU A 258 23.91 13.95 2.84
C GLU A 258 25.26 13.49 2.28
N GLN A 259 25.67 12.25 2.57
CA GLN A 259 26.87 11.65 1.99
C GLN A 259 26.75 11.46 0.46
N HIS A 260 25.59 11.01 -0.04
CA HIS A 260 25.39 10.83 -1.48
C HIS A 260 25.40 12.18 -2.23
N GLN A 261 24.79 13.23 -1.67
CA GLN A 261 24.80 14.57 -2.23
C GLN A 261 26.19 15.21 -2.17
N GLY A 262 26.94 15.02 -1.09
CA GLY A 262 28.32 15.48 -0.97
C GLY A 262 29.25 14.84 -2.01
N THR A 263 29.09 13.54 -2.29
CA THR A 263 29.86 12.86 -3.34
C THR A 263 29.52 13.39 -4.74
N ILE A 264 28.25 13.67 -5.04
CA ILE A 264 27.85 14.25 -6.33
C ILE A 264 28.38 15.68 -6.48
N HIS A 265 28.29 16.51 -5.44
CA HIS A 265 28.83 17.87 -5.49
C HIS A 265 30.36 17.89 -5.60
N GLY A 266 31.07 17.05 -4.85
CA GLY A 266 32.53 16.92 -4.93
C GLY A 266 33.01 16.43 -6.30
N THR A 267 32.31 15.46 -6.90
CA THR A 267 32.62 15.00 -8.27
C THR A 267 32.29 16.06 -9.33
N THR A 268 31.26 16.88 -9.13
CA THR A 268 30.89 17.95 -10.09
C THR A 268 31.86 19.13 -10.01
N GLU A 269 32.32 19.50 -8.81
CA GLU A 269 33.33 20.55 -8.62
C GLU A 269 34.71 20.13 -9.12
N ASP A 270 35.14 18.88 -8.87
CA ASP A 270 36.40 18.36 -9.42
C ASP A 270 36.38 18.19 -10.95
N SER A 271 35.18 18.06 -11.54
CA SER A 271 34.97 17.98 -12.99
C SER A 271 34.88 19.34 -13.68
N LEU A 272 34.76 20.45 -12.95
CA LEU A 272 34.66 21.80 -13.49
C LEU A 272 36.03 22.52 -13.56
N LYS A 273 37.05 21.85 -14.11
CA LYS A 273 38.22 22.56 -14.64
C LYS A 273 37.89 23.07 -16.05
N PRO A 274 38.16 24.35 -16.38
CA PRO A 274 37.71 24.94 -17.63
C PRO A 274 38.54 24.35 -18.77
N GLY A 275 37.97 23.38 -19.51
CA GLY A 275 38.69 22.85 -20.67
C GLY A 275 38.17 21.59 -21.36
N TYR A 276 37.11 20.91 -20.93
CA TYR A 276 36.59 19.75 -21.68
C TYR A 276 35.06 19.62 -21.57
N CYS A 277 34.37 19.85 -22.69
CA CYS A 277 33.00 19.37 -22.89
C CYS A 277 33.10 17.89 -23.31
N GLY A 278 32.87 16.99 -22.36
CA GLY A 278 32.83 15.55 -22.60
C GLY A 278 31.69 14.94 -21.78
N ILE A 279 30.92 14.07 -22.41
CA ILE A 279 29.86 13.27 -21.78
C ILE A 279 30.54 12.42 -20.69
N VAL A 280 30.22 12.67 -19.42
CA VAL A 280 30.81 11.94 -18.29
C VAL A 280 30.05 10.63 -18.11
N GLU A 281 30.67 9.54 -18.55
CA GLU A 281 30.29 8.18 -18.15
C GLU A 281 30.65 7.98 -16.68
N VAL A 282 29.64 7.75 -15.84
CA VAL A 282 29.81 7.48 -14.41
C VAL A 282 30.43 6.09 -14.25
N ASN A 283 31.74 6.04 -14.04
CA ASN A 283 32.47 4.80 -13.83
C ASN A 283 32.28 4.35 -12.36
N ALA A 284 31.45 3.32 -12.14
CA ALA A 284 31.23 2.71 -10.85
C ALA A 284 32.46 1.89 -10.40
N LYS A 285 33.47 2.56 -9.86
CA LYS A 285 34.58 1.94 -9.12
C LYS A 285 35.00 2.79 -7.94
N GLN A 286 34.23 2.73 -6.85
CA GLN A 286 34.77 2.91 -5.50
C GLN A 286 33.72 2.45 -4.47
N GLU A 287 33.69 1.15 -4.21
CA GLU A 287 33.05 0.61 -3.01
C GLU A 287 33.89 -0.57 -2.52
N GLU A 288 35.11 -0.26 -2.07
CA GLU A 288 35.95 -1.19 -1.31
C GLU A 288 36.79 -0.40 -0.30
N ALA A 289 36.14 0.13 0.74
CA ALA A 289 36.72 0.38 2.06
C ALA A 289 35.64 0.95 3.01
N THR A 290 35.59 0.40 4.23
CA THR A 290 34.82 0.87 5.41
C THR A 290 33.37 0.35 5.41
N GLN A 291 32.91 -0.57 6.25
CA GLN A 291 33.29 -0.90 7.63
C GLN A 291 32.87 -2.35 7.92
N ALA A 292 33.80 -3.14 8.44
CA ALA A 292 33.55 -4.49 8.93
C ALA A 292 32.71 -4.43 10.23
N ILE A 293 31.60 -5.17 10.26
CA ILE A 293 31.00 -5.70 11.49
C ILE A 293 31.24 -7.21 11.41
N PRO A 294 31.92 -7.84 12.38
CA PRO A 294 32.28 -9.26 12.27
C PRO A 294 31.00 -10.11 12.30
N LEU A 295 30.72 -10.78 11.18
CA LEU A 295 29.68 -11.77 11.02
C LEU A 295 30.25 -13.15 11.40
N THR A 296 30.52 -13.33 12.68
CA THR A 296 30.81 -14.64 13.27
C THR A 296 29.79 -14.90 14.37
N GLU A 297 28.51 -14.99 14.02
CA GLU A 297 27.48 -15.57 14.90
C GLU A 297 26.13 -15.92 14.22
N ILE A 298 26.02 -15.85 12.89
CA ILE A 298 24.78 -16.24 12.16
C ILE A 298 25.07 -17.28 11.10
N GLN A 299 25.96 -18.23 11.42
CA GLN A 299 26.25 -19.38 10.57
C GLN A 299 26.06 -20.72 11.30
N GLY A 300 25.55 -20.69 12.53
CA GLY A 300 25.31 -21.88 13.36
C GLY A 300 23.85 -22.36 13.43
N GLU A 301 22.87 -21.60 12.94
CA GLU A 301 21.45 -21.89 13.25
C GLU A 301 20.56 -22.18 12.01
N VAL A 302 21.12 -22.24 10.80
CA VAL A 302 20.35 -22.48 9.56
C VAL A 302 20.73 -23.79 8.87
N THR A 303 21.80 -24.46 9.29
CA THR A 303 22.25 -25.72 8.68
C THR A 303 21.63 -26.99 9.27
N ASP A 304 20.93 -26.93 10.40
CA ASP A 304 20.44 -28.14 11.09
C ASP A 304 18.98 -28.55 10.77
N THR A 305 18.29 -27.86 9.87
CA THR A 305 16.86 -28.18 9.57
C THR A 305 16.56 -28.68 8.16
N LEU A 306 17.55 -28.98 7.30
CA LEU A 306 17.27 -29.44 5.93
C LEU A 306 18.04 -30.67 5.43
N GLU A 307 18.69 -31.45 6.30
CA GLU A 307 19.22 -32.78 5.92
C GLU A 307 18.79 -33.87 6.91
N SER A 308 17.52 -34.29 6.84
CA SER A 308 17.16 -35.67 7.19
C SER A 308 15.95 -36.12 6.36
N GLY A 309 16.21 -36.81 5.24
CA GLY A 309 15.14 -37.35 4.40
C GLY A 309 15.64 -37.93 3.08
N SER A 310 16.71 -38.74 3.10
CA SER A 310 17.12 -39.53 1.94
C SER A 310 16.55 -40.95 2.01
N SER A 311 15.85 -41.31 0.94
CA SER A 311 15.72 -42.63 0.31
C SER A 311 15.22 -43.83 1.11
N LYS A 312 14.06 -44.35 0.68
CA LYS A 312 13.93 -45.77 0.34
C LYS A 312 13.28 -45.94 -1.04
N GLU A 313 14.05 -46.52 -1.95
CA GLU A 313 13.61 -47.08 -3.23
C GLU A 313 12.50 -48.11 -3.04
N THR A 314 11.54 -48.15 -3.95
CA THR A 314 10.87 -49.41 -4.33
C THR A 314 10.51 -49.31 -5.81
N ALA A 315 11.23 -50.08 -6.62
CA ALA A 315 10.97 -50.32 -8.02
C ALA A 315 9.63 -51.03 -8.21
N ILE A 316 8.81 -50.59 -9.17
CA ILE A 316 7.71 -51.39 -9.71
C ILE A 316 7.83 -51.42 -11.24
N ASN A 317 7.94 -52.65 -11.72
CA ASN A 317 8.07 -53.10 -13.09
C ASN A 317 6.99 -52.55 -14.02
N VAL A 318 7.44 -52.13 -15.21
CA VAL A 318 6.60 -51.93 -16.38
C VAL A 318 6.32 -53.30 -17.01
N ILE A 319 5.05 -53.68 -17.09
CA ILE A 319 4.58 -54.77 -17.96
C ILE A 319 3.87 -54.12 -19.16
N PRO A 320 4.29 -54.38 -20.41
CA PRO A 320 3.53 -53.98 -21.58
C PRO A 320 2.57 -55.12 -21.98
N THR A 321 1.36 -54.81 -22.42
CA THR A 321 0.73 -55.52 -23.56
C THR A 321 -0.64 -54.95 -23.96
N LYS A 322 -0.74 -54.75 -25.28
CA LYS A 322 -1.91 -54.65 -26.19
C LYS A 322 -2.82 -53.44 -26.11
#